data_AF-A0A4Q4DPQ7-F1
#
_entry.id   AF-A0A4Q4DPQ7-F1
#
_cell.length_a   1.000
_cell.length_b   1.000
_cell.length_c   1.000
_cell.angle_alpha   90.00
_cell.angle_beta   90.00
_cell.angle_gamma   90.00
#
_symmetry.space_group_name_H-M   'P 1'
#
loop_
_entity.id
_entity.type
_entity.pdbx_description
1 polymer ?
#
loop_
_entity_poly.entity_id
_entity_poly.type
_entity_poly.pdbx_seq_one_letter_code
_entity_poly.pdbx_strand_id
1 'polypeptide(L)'
;MLPDDKDWLRDLRTMGDRLLDHLAAAAALDDDPWELPAAPYAEAATACDRVVSMLPARAGGGLGLLLSPTGTPQPTVHALVVECDDLDALWEVLTRLHRALDEEPGTEGLLDLVGQAGAEWGDPPRSPRCLVSQLERVVAVLEFDTFAVRTLAVVMTDEEAREAAEAGAVRTLDDTGQTAYESVTAAWSTTLQP
;
A
#
# COMPACT_ATOMS: atom_id res chain seq x y z
N MET A 1 -1.22 2.37 10.25
CA MET A 1 -1.67 3.72 9.86
C MET A 1 -1.15 3.99 8.48
N LEU A 2 -1.95 4.58 7.58
CA LEU A 2 -1.52 4.90 6.22
C LEU A 2 -1.87 6.36 5.88
N PRO A 3 -1.02 7.05 5.10
CA PRO A 3 -1.29 8.42 4.66
C PRO A 3 -2.48 8.44 3.68
N ASP A 4 -3.32 9.47 3.73
CA ASP A 4 -4.29 9.73 2.65
C ASP A 4 -3.62 10.40 1.43
N ASP A 5 -2.53 9.80 0.97
CA ASP A 5 -1.76 10.27 -0.17
C ASP A 5 -2.23 9.59 -1.47
N LYS A 6 -2.42 10.41 -2.51
CA LYS A 6 -3.07 9.98 -3.76
C LYS A 6 -2.18 9.10 -4.61
N ASP A 7 -0.87 9.12 -4.43
CA ASP A 7 0.06 8.45 -5.31
C ASP A 7 0.24 6.99 -4.89
N TRP A 8 0.49 6.69 -3.61
CA TRP A 8 0.53 5.27 -3.19
C TRP A 8 -0.85 4.61 -3.27
N LEU A 9 -1.96 5.33 -3.02
CA LEU A 9 -3.32 4.80 -3.22
C LEU A 9 -3.61 4.48 -4.69
N ARG A 10 -3.05 5.25 -5.61
CA ARG A 10 -3.12 4.97 -7.04
C ARG A 10 -2.26 3.76 -7.37
N ASP A 11 -1.05 3.70 -6.83
CA ASP A 11 -0.11 2.60 -7.05
C ASP A 11 -0.69 1.28 -6.53
N LEU A 12 -1.21 1.23 -5.30
CA LEU A 12 -1.89 0.07 -4.72
C LEU A 12 -2.99 -0.49 -5.64
N ARG A 13 -3.91 0.37 -6.09
CA ARG A 13 -4.98 -0.02 -7.01
C ARG A 13 -4.45 -0.50 -8.37
N THR A 14 -3.38 0.12 -8.84
CA THR A 14 -2.81 -0.23 -10.15
C THR A 14 -2.02 -1.55 -10.07
N MET A 15 -1.34 -1.82 -8.96
CA MET A 15 -0.56 -3.05 -8.77
C MET A 15 -1.45 -4.28 -8.65
N GLY A 16 -2.52 -4.21 -7.84
CA GLY A 16 -3.49 -5.29 -7.67
C GLY A 16 -4.20 -5.63 -8.98
N ASP A 17 -5.12 -4.75 -9.42
CA ASP A 17 -6.01 -4.94 -10.58
C ASP A 17 -5.32 -5.24 -11.91
N ARG A 18 -4.01 -4.99 -12.02
CA ARG A 18 -3.33 -5.04 -13.32
C ARG A 18 -2.02 -5.77 -13.32
N LEU A 19 -1.06 -5.43 -12.45
CA LEU A 19 0.26 -6.06 -12.52
C LEU A 19 0.18 -7.48 -12.01
N LEU A 20 -0.28 -7.63 -10.77
CA LEU A 20 -0.27 -8.90 -10.04
C LEU A 20 -1.26 -9.89 -10.68
N ASP A 21 -2.43 -9.43 -11.10
CA ASP A 21 -3.39 -10.26 -11.85
C ASP A 21 -2.84 -10.73 -13.20
N HIS A 22 -2.12 -9.86 -13.94
CA HIS A 22 -1.53 -10.24 -15.23
C HIS A 22 -0.39 -11.26 -15.04
N LEU A 23 0.44 -11.08 -14.01
CA LEU A 23 1.48 -12.03 -13.64
C LEU A 23 0.87 -13.38 -13.24
N ALA A 24 -0.20 -13.37 -12.43
CA ALA A 24 -0.91 -14.58 -12.03
C ALA A 24 -1.51 -15.33 -13.24
N ALA A 25 -2.13 -14.60 -14.17
CA ALA A 25 -2.71 -15.18 -15.38
C ALA A 25 -1.64 -15.78 -16.30
N ALA A 26 -0.53 -15.08 -16.51
CA ALA A 26 0.59 -15.58 -17.31
C ALA A 26 1.23 -16.83 -16.68
N ALA A 27 1.44 -16.81 -15.36
CA ALA A 27 1.98 -17.95 -14.61
C ALA A 27 1.03 -19.16 -14.54
N ALA A 28 -0.27 -18.97 -14.79
CA ALA A 28 -1.24 -20.07 -14.84
C ALA A 28 -1.33 -20.75 -16.22
N LEU A 29 -0.87 -20.08 -17.27
CA LEU A 29 -0.97 -20.56 -18.66
C LEU A 29 0.26 -21.34 -19.12
N ASP A 30 1.38 -21.19 -18.42
CA ASP A 30 2.64 -21.82 -18.77
C ASP A 30 3.08 -22.79 -17.68
N ASP A 31 3.42 -24.02 -18.06
CA ASP A 31 3.85 -25.05 -17.13
C ASP A 31 5.28 -24.79 -16.59
N ASP A 32 6.09 -23.93 -17.26
CA ASP A 32 7.20 -23.11 -16.69
C ASP A 32 7.87 -22.20 -17.76
N PRO A 33 7.94 -20.85 -17.58
CA PRO A 33 9.23 -20.23 -17.26
C PRO A 33 9.12 -19.01 -16.33
N TRP A 34 8.50 -19.15 -15.15
CA TRP A 34 8.33 -18.03 -14.22
C TRP A 34 8.87 -18.35 -12.83
N GLU A 35 9.45 -17.34 -12.18
CA GLU A 35 10.15 -17.55 -10.91
C GLU A 35 9.22 -17.98 -9.75
N LEU A 36 7.92 -17.75 -9.90
CA LEU A 36 6.86 -18.17 -8.97
C LEU A 36 5.69 -18.84 -9.72
N PRO A 37 5.02 -19.81 -9.09
CA PRO A 37 3.70 -20.27 -9.52
C PRO A 37 2.68 -19.12 -9.54
N ALA A 38 1.55 -19.33 -10.20
CA ALA A 38 0.45 -18.36 -10.24
C ALA A 38 -0.10 -17.95 -8.86
N ALA A 39 -0.05 -18.88 -7.88
CA ALA A 39 -0.67 -18.67 -6.57
C ALA A 39 -0.10 -17.47 -5.79
N PRO A 40 1.24 -17.33 -5.59
CA PRO A 40 1.81 -16.14 -4.96
C PRO A 40 1.42 -14.80 -5.61
N TYR A 41 1.37 -14.72 -6.94
CA TYR A 41 0.94 -13.50 -7.63
C TYR A 41 -0.55 -13.18 -7.36
N ALA A 42 -1.40 -14.21 -7.36
CA ALA A 42 -2.83 -14.06 -7.07
C ALA A 42 -3.09 -13.68 -5.60
N GLU A 43 -2.31 -14.23 -4.68
CA GLU A 43 -2.35 -13.88 -3.26
C GLU A 43 -1.94 -12.42 -3.03
N ALA A 44 -0.87 -11.97 -3.69
CA ALA A 44 -0.44 -10.58 -3.65
C ALA A 44 -1.48 -9.61 -4.26
N ALA A 45 -2.15 -10.01 -5.36
CA ALA A 45 -3.26 -9.24 -5.94
C ALA A 45 -4.43 -9.13 -4.95
N THR A 46 -4.80 -10.26 -4.34
CA THR A 46 -5.86 -10.32 -3.32
C THR A 46 -5.54 -9.45 -2.10
N ALA A 47 -4.28 -9.42 -1.67
CA ALA A 47 -3.81 -8.54 -0.60
C ALA A 47 -4.03 -7.05 -0.97
N CYS A 48 -3.66 -6.65 -2.20
CA CYS A 48 -3.94 -5.29 -2.69
C CYS A 48 -5.44 -4.96 -2.64
N ASP A 49 -6.29 -5.87 -3.13
CA ASP A 49 -7.74 -5.69 -3.16
C ASP A 49 -8.35 -5.56 -1.77
N ARG A 50 -7.90 -6.38 -0.82
CA ARG A 50 -8.32 -6.29 0.59
C ARG A 50 -7.98 -4.92 1.16
N VAL A 51 -6.75 -4.46 0.99
CA VAL A 51 -6.34 -3.13 1.47
C VAL A 51 -7.17 -2.03 0.80
N VAL A 52 -7.39 -2.09 -0.52
CA VAL A 52 -8.24 -1.14 -1.25
C VAL A 52 -9.67 -1.13 -0.71
N SER A 53 -10.23 -2.30 -0.40
CA SER A 53 -11.61 -2.44 0.10
C SER A 53 -11.82 -1.83 1.50
N MET A 54 -10.75 -1.79 2.31
CA MET A 54 -10.78 -1.15 3.62
C MET A 54 -10.62 0.37 3.56
N LEU A 55 -10.19 0.90 2.42
CA LEU A 55 -9.98 2.34 2.23
C LEU A 55 -11.24 3.01 1.68
N PRO A 56 -11.60 4.21 2.18
CA PRO A 56 -12.71 4.98 1.64
C PRO A 56 -12.55 5.23 0.13
N ALA A 57 -13.65 5.12 -0.63
CA ALA A 57 -13.65 5.32 -2.08
C ALA A 57 -13.22 6.73 -2.55
N ARG A 58 -13.18 7.71 -1.64
CA ARG A 58 -12.69 9.08 -1.89
C ARG A 58 -11.68 9.48 -0.83
N ALA A 59 -10.56 10.07 -1.26
CA ALA A 59 -9.62 10.78 -0.39
C ALA A 59 -10.37 11.84 0.44
N GLY A 60 -10.05 11.95 1.72
CA GLY A 60 -10.75 12.77 2.72
C GLY A 60 -11.95 12.09 3.39
N GLY A 61 -12.23 10.82 3.07
CA GLY A 61 -13.32 10.04 3.69
C GLY A 61 -12.90 9.21 4.91
N GLY A 62 -11.71 9.47 5.48
CA GLY A 62 -11.23 8.76 6.67
C GLY A 62 -12.11 9.01 7.89
N LEU A 63 -11.82 8.27 8.96
CA LEU A 63 -12.52 8.30 10.25
C LEU A 63 -12.54 9.72 10.86
N GLY A 64 -13.52 10.54 10.48
CA GLY A 64 -13.74 11.88 11.02
C GLY A 64 -12.68 12.94 10.66
N LEU A 65 -13.04 14.21 10.83
CA LEU A 65 -12.08 15.32 10.74
C LEU A 65 -11.16 15.27 11.98
N LEU A 66 -9.85 15.08 11.78
CA LEU A 66 -8.85 15.17 12.84
C LEU A 66 -8.45 16.64 13.04
N LEU A 67 -8.44 17.09 14.29
CA LEU A 67 -7.96 18.40 14.71
C LEU A 67 -6.75 18.27 15.62
N SER A 68 -5.79 19.18 15.50
CA SER A 68 -4.73 19.38 16.50
C SER A 68 -5.31 19.81 17.85
N PRO A 69 -4.53 19.80 18.94
CA PRO A 69 -4.92 20.39 20.23
C PRO A 69 -5.39 21.85 20.13
N THR A 70 -4.93 22.58 19.11
CA THR A 70 -5.30 23.98 18.83
C THR A 70 -6.56 24.12 17.97
N GLY A 71 -7.21 23.02 17.59
CA GLY A 71 -8.41 23.02 16.74
C GLY A 71 -8.11 23.15 15.23
N THR A 72 -6.87 22.94 14.80
CA THR A 72 -6.48 23.07 13.38
C THR A 72 -6.73 21.75 12.65
N PRO A 73 -7.45 21.74 11.51
CA PRO A 73 -7.65 20.53 10.71
C PRO A 73 -6.33 19.88 10.29
N GLN A 74 -6.26 18.57 10.48
CA GLN A 74 -5.15 17.71 10.08
C GLN A 74 -5.53 16.94 8.80
N PRO A 75 -4.55 16.70 7.90
CA PRO A 75 -4.69 15.70 6.84
C PRO A 75 -5.24 14.36 7.35
N THR A 76 -6.05 13.72 6.53
CA THR A 76 -6.66 12.44 6.86
C THR A 76 -5.60 11.33 6.92
N VAL A 77 -5.74 10.43 7.89
CA VAL A 77 -4.95 9.20 8.00
C VAL A 77 -5.88 8.01 8.19
N HIS A 78 -5.50 6.87 7.65
CA HIS A 78 -6.32 5.65 7.67
C HIS A 78 -5.73 4.61 8.63
N ALA A 79 -6.56 4.10 9.54
CA ALA A 79 -6.20 3.00 10.43
C ALA A 79 -6.62 1.69 9.76
N LEU A 80 -5.64 0.91 9.32
CA LEU A 80 -5.86 -0.41 8.74
C LEU A 80 -5.14 -1.48 9.54
N VAL A 81 -5.74 -2.65 9.62
CA VAL A 81 -5.09 -3.89 10.03
C VAL A 81 -4.70 -4.61 8.74
N VAL A 82 -3.42 -4.91 8.60
CA VAL A 82 -2.88 -5.69 7.48
C VAL A 82 -2.43 -7.02 8.07
N GLU A 83 -2.93 -8.12 7.52
CA GLU A 83 -2.54 -9.46 7.95
C GLU A 83 -1.10 -9.75 7.49
N CYS A 84 -0.34 -10.51 8.29
CA CYS A 84 1.03 -10.86 7.93
C CYS A 84 1.10 -11.62 6.60
N ASP A 85 0.17 -12.54 6.36
CA ASP A 85 0.11 -13.34 5.14
C ASP A 85 -0.06 -12.47 3.88
N ASP A 86 -0.84 -11.38 3.97
CA ASP A 86 -1.05 -10.43 2.87
C ASP A 86 0.26 -9.68 2.53
N LEU A 87 1.04 -9.33 3.56
CA LEU A 87 2.32 -8.66 3.40
C LEU A 87 3.41 -9.61 2.88
N ASP A 88 3.42 -10.86 3.36
CA ASP A 88 4.38 -11.88 2.93
C ASP A 88 4.26 -12.18 1.44
N ALA A 89 3.03 -12.27 0.91
CA ALA A 89 2.80 -12.48 -0.53
C ALA A 89 3.34 -11.32 -1.38
N LEU A 90 3.13 -10.07 -0.94
CA LEU A 90 3.67 -8.89 -1.62
C LEU A 90 5.20 -8.87 -1.59
N TRP A 91 5.80 -9.25 -0.46
CA TRP A 91 7.25 -9.36 -0.33
C TRP A 91 7.86 -10.44 -1.20
N GLU A 92 7.21 -11.59 -1.29
CA GLU A 92 7.67 -12.68 -2.13
C GLU A 92 7.73 -12.20 -3.57
N VAL A 93 6.66 -11.58 -4.10
CA VAL A 93 6.66 -11.01 -5.46
C VAL A 93 7.72 -9.92 -5.62
N LEU A 94 7.82 -8.98 -4.68
CA LEU A 94 8.78 -7.88 -4.75
C LEU A 94 10.23 -8.39 -4.81
N THR A 95 10.57 -9.37 -3.98
CA THR A 95 11.90 -9.99 -3.96
C THR A 95 12.29 -10.55 -5.33
N ARG A 96 11.37 -11.23 -6.00
CA ARG A 96 11.58 -11.83 -7.33
C ARG A 96 11.78 -10.77 -8.41
N LEU A 97 10.98 -9.71 -8.35
CA LEU A 97 11.13 -8.58 -9.24
C LEU A 97 12.49 -7.88 -9.07
N HIS A 98 13.00 -7.76 -7.85
CA HIS A 98 14.36 -7.26 -7.60
C HIS A 98 15.44 -8.16 -8.20
N ARG A 99 15.35 -9.48 -7.98
CA ARG A 99 16.28 -10.44 -8.59
C ARG A 99 16.28 -10.34 -10.11
N ALA A 100 15.10 -10.14 -10.71
CA ALA A 100 14.97 -9.92 -12.14
C ALA A 100 15.60 -8.60 -12.61
N LEU A 101 15.47 -7.52 -11.84
CA LEU A 101 16.17 -6.26 -12.09
C LEU A 101 17.70 -6.38 -12.00
N ASP A 102 18.18 -7.29 -11.16
CA ASP A 102 19.60 -7.61 -10.99
C ASP A 102 20.11 -8.65 -12.00
N GLU A 103 19.28 -9.03 -12.99
CA GLU A 103 19.61 -9.99 -14.06
C GLU A 103 20.07 -11.36 -13.51
N GLU A 104 19.48 -11.79 -12.38
CA GLU A 104 19.81 -13.08 -11.80
C GLU A 104 19.37 -14.26 -12.68
N PRO A 105 20.09 -15.40 -12.67
CA PRO A 105 19.68 -16.58 -13.40
C PRO A 105 18.33 -17.14 -12.91
N GLY A 106 17.48 -17.56 -13.84
CA GLY A 106 16.15 -18.11 -13.55
C GLY A 106 15.04 -17.06 -13.48
N THR A 107 15.35 -15.78 -13.74
CA THR A 107 14.35 -14.70 -13.82
C THR A 107 14.11 -14.23 -15.26
N GLU A 108 14.62 -14.98 -16.25
CA GLU A 108 14.54 -14.62 -17.65
C GLU A 108 13.06 -14.50 -18.08
N GLY A 109 12.69 -13.37 -18.68
CA GLY A 109 11.32 -13.10 -19.11
C GLY A 109 10.43 -12.40 -18.09
N LEU A 110 10.73 -12.43 -16.79
CA LEU A 110 9.87 -11.79 -15.77
C LEU A 110 9.77 -10.27 -16.00
N LEU A 111 10.87 -9.60 -16.30
CA LEU A 111 10.85 -8.17 -16.64
C LEU A 111 10.16 -7.87 -17.98
N ASP A 112 10.23 -8.78 -18.95
CA ASP A 112 9.55 -8.63 -20.23
C ASP A 112 8.03 -8.71 -20.02
N LEU A 113 7.57 -9.63 -19.17
CA LEU A 113 6.17 -9.76 -18.79
C LEU A 113 5.67 -8.54 -18.01
N VAL A 114 6.45 -8.07 -17.04
CA VAL A 114 6.14 -6.82 -16.32
C VAL A 114 6.09 -5.64 -17.30
N GLY A 115 6.99 -5.60 -18.28
CA GLY A 115 7.00 -4.59 -19.34
C GLY A 115 5.78 -4.68 -20.26
N GLN A 116 5.35 -5.90 -20.61
CA GLN A 116 4.14 -6.15 -21.37
C GLN A 116 2.91 -5.70 -20.61
N ALA A 117 2.78 -6.08 -19.33
CA ALA A 117 1.70 -5.61 -18.47
C ALA A 117 1.69 -4.08 -18.40
N GLY A 118 2.85 -3.43 -18.21
CA GLY A 118 2.99 -1.98 -18.22
C GLY A 118 2.67 -1.29 -19.54
N ALA A 119 2.89 -1.97 -20.68
CA ALA A 119 2.57 -1.48 -22.01
C ALA A 119 1.08 -1.59 -22.35
N GLU A 120 0.37 -2.55 -21.76
CA GLU A 120 -1.09 -2.67 -21.86
C GLU A 120 -1.82 -1.56 -21.07
N TRP A 121 -1.12 -0.88 -20.16
CA TRP A 121 -1.66 0.26 -19.44
C TRP A 121 -1.59 1.50 -20.34
N GLY A 122 -2.69 2.28 -20.38
CA GLY A 122 -2.80 3.46 -21.23
C GLY A 122 -1.63 4.46 -21.12
N ASP A 123 -1.62 5.45 -22.00
CA ASP A 123 -0.48 6.34 -22.25
C ASP A 123 -0.04 7.17 -20.99
N PRO A 124 1.26 7.23 -20.62
CA PRO A 124 2.41 6.53 -21.21
C PRO A 124 2.66 5.12 -20.64
N PRO A 125 3.25 4.21 -21.46
CA PRO A 125 3.71 2.91 -21.00
C PRO A 125 4.65 3.05 -19.79
N ARG A 126 4.47 2.19 -18.79
CA ARG A 126 5.34 2.18 -17.61
C ARG A 126 6.48 1.19 -17.79
N SER A 127 7.70 1.62 -17.47
CA SER A 127 8.87 0.73 -17.48
C SER A 127 8.80 -0.27 -16.32
N PRO A 128 9.41 -1.47 -16.44
CA PRO A 128 9.45 -2.42 -15.35
C PRO A 128 9.99 -1.84 -14.04
N ARG A 129 11.10 -1.09 -14.11
CA ARG A 129 11.63 -0.37 -12.93
C ARG A 129 10.62 0.56 -12.28
N CYS A 130 9.83 1.30 -13.06
CA CYS A 130 8.78 2.17 -12.52
C CYS A 130 7.71 1.37 -11.78
N LEU A 131 7.34 0.20 -12.29
CA LEU A 131 6.33 -0.67 -11.68
C LEU A 131 6.85 -1.32 -10.40
N VAL A 132 8.09 -1.79 -10.41
CA VAL A 132 8.75 -2.31 -9.20
C VAL A 132 8.82 -1.24 -8.12
N SER A 133 9.26 -0.02 -8.45
CA SER A 133 9.29 1.08 -7.46
C SER A 133 7.90 1.50 -6.95
N GLN A 134 6.83 1.27 -7.71
CA GLN A 134 5.47 1.48 -7.23
C GLN A 134 5.06 0.40 -6.22
N LEU A 135 5.41 -0.86 -6.48
CA LEU A 135 5.20 -1.96 -5.54
C LEU A 135 6.06 -1.78 -4.27
N GLU A 136 7.32 -1.38 -4.40
CA GLU A 136 8.20 -1.03 -3.27
C GLU A 136 7.55 0.02 -2.36
N ARG A 137 6.98 1.08 -2.96
CA ARG A 137 6.29 2.13 -2.19
C ARG A 137 5.07 1.58 -1.46
N VAL A 138 4.29 0.71 -2.12
CA VAL A 138 3.13 0.07 -1.49
C VAL A 138 3.57 -0.77 -0.29
N VAL A 139 4.55 -1.66 -0.47
CA VAL A 139 5.09 -2.51 0.60
C VAL A 139 5.64 -1.65 1.74
N ALA A 140 6.48 -0.66 1.44
CA ALA A 140 7.06 0.24 2.45
C ALA A 140 6.01 1.00 3.28
N VAL A 141 4.88 1.38 2.67
CA VAL A 141 3.76 2.03 3.38
C VAL A 141 3.02 1.03 4.26
N LEU A 142 2.77 -0.19 3.78
CA LEU A 142 2.05 -1.23 4.53
C LEU A 142 2.88 -1.76 5.71
N GLU A 143 4.20 -1.88 5.53
CA GLU A 143 5.14 -2.28 6.58
C GLU A 143 5.43 -1.21 7.62
N PHE A 144 4.98 0.02 7.38
CA PHE A 144 5.36 1.15 8.21
C PHE A 144 4.79 1.01 9.62
N ASP A 145 5.57 0.38 10.50
CA ASP A 145 5.21 0.04 11.86
C ASP A 145 6.21 0.64 12.84
N THR A 146 5.99 1.91 13.18
CA THR A 146 6.75 2.61 14.21
C THR A 146 5.96 2.70 15.51
N PHE A 147 6.65 2.99 16.62
CA PHE A 147 5.98 3.28 17.89
C PHE A 147 4.93 4.41 17.75
N ALA A 148 5.21 5.42 16.92
CA ALA A 148 4.27 6.50 16.65
C ALA A 148 3.02 6.01 15.88
N VAL A 149 3.18 5.09 14.92
CA VAL A 149 2.05 4.44 14.22
C VAL A 149 1.17 3.67 15.20
N ARG A 150 1.78 2.87 16.08
CA ARG A 150 1.05 2.08 17.10
C ARG A 150 0.32 3.00 18.08
N THR A 151 0.98 4.06 18.53
CA THR A 151 0.39 5.07 19.43
C THR A 151 -0.81 5.74 18.77
N LEU A 152 -0.66 6.18 17.52
CA LEU A 152 -1.75 6.80 16.77
C LEU A 152 -2.88 5.79 16.50
N ALA A 153 -2.57 4.51 16.26
CA ALA A 153 -3.57 3.44 16.15
C ALA A 153 -4.41 3.28 17.40
N VAL A 154 -3.77 3.17 18.56
CA VAL A 154 -4.50 3.08 19.83
C VAL A 154 -5.40 4.30 20.03
N VAL A 155 -4.88 5.51 19.82
CA VAL A 155 -5.67 6.76 19.92
C VAL A 155 -6.81 6.77 18.91
N MET A 156 -6.62 6.17 17.72
CA MET A 156 -7.60 6.18 16.65
C MET A 156 -8.71 5.14 16.82
N THR A 157 -8.39 3.95 17.32
CA THR A 157 -9.28 2.79 17.42
C THR A 157 -9.92 2.62 18.81
N ASP A 158 -9.67 3.53 19.75
CA ASP A 158 -10.37 3.55 21.04
C ASP A 158 -11.90 3.57 20.82
N GLU A 159 -12.65 2.87 21.66
CA GLU A 159 -14.04 2.47 21.41
C GLU A 159 -14.99 3.67 21.35
N GLU A 160 -14.83 4.63 22.26
CA GLU A 160 -15.52 5.94 22.21
C GLU A 160 -15.20 6.71 20.92
N ALA A 161 -13.99 6.52 20.44
CA ALA A 161 -13.45 7.20 19.29
C ALA A 161 -14.01 6.58 17.99
N ARG A 162 -14.20 5.25 17.96
CA ARG A 162 -14.87 4.53 16.86
C ARG A 162 -16.34 4.92 16.74
N GLU A 163 -17.07 4.98 17.86
CA GLU A 163 -18.48 5.41 17.89
C GLU A 163 -18.63 6.88 17.44
N ALA A 164 -17.71 7.75 17.85
CA ALA A 164 -17.68 9.15 17.41
C ALA A 164 -17.40 9.29 15.90
N ALA A 165 -16.49 8.47 15.35
CA ALA A 165 -16.18 8.48 13.92
C ALA A 165 -17.36 7.99 13.06
N GLU A 166 -18.06 6.93 13.50
CA GLU A 166 -19.28 6.43 12.85
C GLU A 166 -20.42 7.47 12.88
N ALA A 167 -20.45 8.33 13.89
CA ALA A 167 -21.38 9.46 14.02
C ALA A 167 -20.95 10.74 13.24
N GLY A 168 -19.81 10.71 12.53
CA GLY A 168 -19.27 11.86 11.80
C GLY A 168 -18.73 12.97 12.70
N ALA A 169 -18.37 12.66 13.95
CA ALA A 169 -17.86 13.64 14.89
C ALA A 169 -16.44 14.08 14.55
N VAL A 170 -16.14 15.34 14.87
CA VAL A 170 -14.81 15.93 14.79
C VAL A 170 -13.99 15.44 15.98
N ARG A 171 -12.77 14.96 15.73
CA ARG A 171 -11.89 14.45 16.78
C ARG A 171 -10.71 15.37 16.99
N THR A 172 -10.47 15.75 18.24
CA THR A 172 -9.28 16.51 18.64
C THR A 172 -8.24 15.55 19.22
N LEU A 173 -7.02 15.59 18.70
CA LEU A 173 -5.89 14.86 19.26
C LEU A 173 -5.43 15.53 20.57
N ASP A 174 -5.04 14.72 21.55
CA ASP A 174 -4.27 15.20 22.70
C ASP A 174 -2.81 15.44 22.31
N ASP A 175 -1.99 15.95 23.23
CA ASP A 175 -0.57 16.25 22.94
C ASP A 175 0.22 14.99 22.50
N THR A 176 -0.13 13.82 23.06
CA THR A 176 0.47 12.53 22.71
C THR A 176 0.11 12.12 21.28
N GLY A 177 -1.18 12.15 20.95
CA GLY A 177 -1.70 11.85 19.62
C GLY A 177 -1.18 12.82 18.57
N GLN A 178 -1.05 14.11 18.91
CA GLN A 178 -0.48 15.12 18.03
C GLN A 178 1.01 14.85 17.75
N THR A 179 1.80 14.53 18.78
CA THR A 179 3.22 14.19 18.61
C THR A 179 3.40 12.94 17.75
N ALA A 180 2.56 11.93 17.98
CA ALA A 180 2.55 10.70 17.18
C ALA A 180 2.18 11.00 15.72
N TYR A 181 1.13 11.80 15.50
CA TYR A 181 0.69 12.23 14.17
C TYR A 181 1.79 12.98 13.41
N GLU A 182 2.45 13.95 14.03
CA GLU A 182 3.57 14.69 13.43
C GLU A 182 4.74 13.77 13.09
N SER A 183 5.07 12.82 13.96
CA SER A 183 6.13 11.85 13.73
C SER A 183 5.81 10.92 12.56
N VAL A 184 4.56 10.44 12.49
CA VAL A 184 4.09 9.55 11.41
C VAL A 184 4.07 10.30 10.07
N THR A 185 3.53 11.50 10.03
CA THR A 185 3.46 12.30 8.80
C THR A 185 4.83 12.76 8.30
N ALA A 186 5.74 13.13 9.21
CA ALA A 186 7.13 13.42 8.85
C ALA A 186 7.84 12.19 8.28
N ALA A 187 7.65 11.02 8.89
CA ALA A 187 8.25 9.78 8.40
C ALA A 187 7.71 9.40 7.01
N TRP A 188 6.39 9.46 6.79
CA TRP A 188 5.82 9.20 5.46
C TRP A 188 6.31 10.18 4.40
N SER A 189 6.49 11.46 4.74
CA SER A 189 7.05 12.42 3.80
C SER A 189 8.47 12.05 3.33
N THR A 190 9.19 11.25 4.13
CA THR A 190 10.50 10.71 3.76
C THR A 190 10.34 9.42 2.96
N THR A 191 9.46 8.51 3.37
CA THR A 191 9.20 7.22 2.70
C THR A 191 8.58 7.37 1.31
N LEU A 192 7.78 8.42 1.09
CA LEU A 192 7.08 8.68 -0.16
C LEU A 192 7.86 9.55 -1.15
N GLN A 193 9.07 10.01 -0.81
CA GLN A 193 9.91 10.76 -1.75
C GLN A 193 10.47 9.81 -2.84
N PRO A 194 10.31 10.15 -4.14
CA PRO A 194 10.81 9.35 -5.26
C PRO A 194 12.33 9.40 -5.40
#